data_AF-A0A7J3BNX4-F1
#
_entry.id   AF-A0A7J3BNX4-F1
#
_cell.length_a   1.000
_cell.length_b   1.000
_cell.length_c   1.000
_cell.angle_alpha   90.00
_cell.angle_beta   90.00
_cell.angle_gamma   90.00
#
_symmetry.space_group_name_H-M   'P 1'
#
loop_
_entity.id
_entity.type
_entity.pdbx_description
1 polymer ?
#
loop_
_entity_poly.entity_id
_entity_poly.type
_entity_poly.pdbx_seq_one_letter_code
_entity_poly.pdbx_strand_id
1 'polypeptide(L)'
;MKIEKIHLAVLLSSLVLAFGTYNMVSGFKALPSPIFGGDMYYQLGCIEHILAGGNPLDSSSIIGGIPGYLPLYALLVSAFSLLFGLDAFHGQIYFSIIAAFLMPIIWFVLIKKLVRDEWIAAIGCILSILVIYNPLGFPIIKYTDFTRLIMFPIFLYFLYEAYRTFNIKNATFLAFFYSILTISHMVVFVSATIILGFFFLYALLSAYKGKTDFVELVKRNWKAAAIFIIIALPLLMLYWYRPLFVYSLKMSYDRTHMDVPDFANLGVQIWFVFNTFSTTFLNFSSIGSLFFIFSIVLFAKNIKSAFEDETLCFLTILLVAATFAAFSYFVTEPLLHMNFICTYIVELIFKSSIFLLGVYFLDRLDISKRIGNAAWVVYSLAIIVLLLLIFSGADATQKADPFFKNAETPLPPYINSLAAYIKQNTSVNDVFLSTKELSFMINALTGRKLVTNRWAQQNDPYVNMPQRDIDATIMLYGNNSAERRELLKSYNVSYLYWDVNWIFTEYQRTPRGEIYPFDPLITLDTPSARAEFYSNGIKFANMTTWLDPAIKFWYIRQYQILIVSPENYRSFDRPWNEGLDPYLEEVWSYSEGGQKIAVLYKVLDKG
;
A
#
# COMPACT_ATOMS: atom_id res chain seq x y z
N MET A 1 18.41 -1.72 37.88
CA MET A 1 17.51 -0.82 37.12
C MET A 1 16.08 -1.23 37.47
N LYS A 2 15.29 -0.38 38.16
CA LYS A 2 13.89 -0.72 38.51
C LYS A 2 13.03 -0.49 37.26
N ILE A 3 12.54 -1.56 36.62
CA ILE A 3 11.55 -1.44 35.56
C ILE A 3 10.24 -1.02 36.22
N GLU A 4 9.75 0.17 35.89
CA GLU A 4 8.45 0.64 36.37
C GLU A 4 7.33 -0.25 35.82
N LYS A 5 6.28 -0.45 36.63
CA LYS A 5 5.15 -1.35 36.30
C LYS A 5 4.53 -1.07 34.93
N ILE A 6 4.52 0.20 34.52
CA ILE A 6 3.98 0.65 33.24
C ILE A 6 4.78 0.12 32.03
N HIS A 7 6.11 0.21 32.08
CA HIS A 7 6.98 -0.30 31.02
C HIS A 7 6.84 -1.82 30.89
N LEU A 8 6.69 -2.52 32.03
CA LEU A 8 6.41 -3.94 32.03
C LEU A 8 5.04 -4.26 31.40
N ALA A 9 4.00 -3.47 31.67
CA ALA A 9 2.67 -3.67 31.08
C ALA A 9 2.70 -3.50 29.54
N VAL A 10 3.40 -2.47 29.03
CA VAL A 10 3.56 -2.25 27.59
C VAL A 10 4.36 -3.39 26.95
N LEU A 11 5.46 -3.83 27.59
CA LEU A 11 6.26 -4.95 27.10
C LEU A 11 5.45 -6.25 27.07
N LEU A 12 4.72 -6.57 28.13
CA LEU A 12 3.85 -7.74 28.19
C LEU A 12 2.75 -7.68 27.12
N SER A 13 2.13 -6.52 26.91
CA SER A 13 1.13 -6.34 25.85
C SER A 13 1.73 -6.57 24.46
N SER A 14 2.96 -6.09 24.25
CA SER A 14 3.72 -6.30 23.01
C SER A 14 4.03 -7.78 22.77
N LEU A 15 4.43 -8.50 23.82
CA LEU A 15 4.66 -9.95 23.76
C LEU A 15 3.37 -10.73 23.50
N VAL A 16 2.28 -10.34 24.16
CA VAL A 16 0.95 -10.96 23.95
C VAL A 16 0.50 -10.78 22.51
N LEU A 17 0.64 -9.57 21.95
CA LEU A 17 0.32 -9.30 20.55
C LEU A 17 1.19 -10.12 19.61
N ALA A 18 2.51 -10.17 19.84
CA ALA A 18 3.43 -10.98 19.04
C ALA A 18 3.07 -12.48 19.08
N PHE A 19 2.79 -13.02 20.27
CA PHE A 19 2.43 -14.43 20.43
C PHE A 19 1.07 -14.75 19.82
N GLY A 20 0.09 -13.86 19.98
CA GLY A 20 -1.21 -14.00 19.32
C GLY A 20 -1.07 -13.94 17.79
N THR A 21 -0.23 -13.04 17.27
CA THR A 21 0.12 -12.98 15.84
C THR A 21 0.70 -14.31 15.37
N TYR A 22 1.70 -14.84 16.09
CA TYR A 22 2.34 -16.10 15.77
C TYR A 22 1.33 -17.24 15.69
N ASN A 23 0.47 -17.38 16.71
CA ASN A 23 -0.55 -18.43 16.75
C ASN A 23 -1.52 -18.36 15.56
N MET A 24 -1.81 -17.15 15.06
CA MET A 24 -2.70 -16.97 13.91
C MET A 24 -2.02 -17.33 12.59
N VAL A 25 -0.73 -16.99 12.43
CA VAL A 25 -0.03 -17.14 11.14
C VAL A 25 0.77 -18.43 11.00
N SER A 26 1.11 -19.11 12.10
CA SER A 26 2.00 -20.28 12.06
C SER A 26 1.42 -21.46 11.29
N GLY A 27 0.10 -21.52 11.12
CA GLY A 27 -0.59 -22.55 10.35
C GLY A 27 -0.71 -22.26 8.84
N PHE A 28 -0.32 -21.07 8.39
CA PHE A 28 -0.48 -20.69 6.99
C PHE A 28 0.54 -21.39 6.09
N LYS A 29 0.04 -21.92 4.97
CA LYS A 29 0.77 -22.54 3.87
C LYS A 29 0.67 -21.73 2.57
N ALA A 30 -0.13 -20.67 2.58
CA ALA A 30 -0.31 -19.69 1.52
C ALA A 30 -0.66 -18.33 2.15
N LEU A 31 -0.52 -17.23 1.42
CA LEU A 31 -0.93 -15.91 1.95
C LEU A 31 -2.46 -15.77 1.94
N PRO A 32 -3.07 -15.13 2.95
CA PRO A 32 -4.51 -14.89 3.02
C PRO A 32 -4.92 -13.73 2.09
N SER A 33 -4.72 -13.92 0.79
CA SER A 33 -4.97 -12.92 -0.24
C SER A 33 -5.20 -13.62 -1.60
N PRO A 34 -5.87 -12.99 -2.59
CA PRO A 34 -5.95 -13.55 -3.94
C PRO A 34 -4.56 -13.70 -4.57
N ILE A 35 -4.24 -14.90 -5.06
CA ILE A 35 -2.99 -15.13 -5.80
C ILE A 35 -2.97 -14.43 -7.16
N PHE A 36 -4.14 -14.12 -7.71
CA PHE A 36 -4.36 -13.39 -8.96
C PHE A 36 -4.80 -11.95 -8.65
N GLY A 37 -3.91 -11.12 -8.10
CA GLY A 37 -4.17 -9.68 -7.90
C GLY A 37 -4.21 -9.17 -6.45
N GLY A 38 -3.87 -9.97 -5.44
CA GLY A 38 -3.89 -9.55 -4.04
C GLY A 38 -2.62 -8.83 -3.57
N ASP A 39 -2.76 -7.74 -2.80
CA ASP A 39 -1.65 -6.92 -2.29
C ASP A 39 -0.55 -7.72 -1.57
N MET A 40 -0.92 -8.74 -0.79
CA MET A 40 0.07 -9.54 -0.05
C MET A 40 0.95 -10.36 -0.99
N TYR A 41 0.36 -10.88 -2.07
CA TYR A 41 1.08 -11.62 -3.11
C TYR A 41 1.93 -10.68 -3.98
N TYR A 42 1.47 -9.46 -4.26
CA TYR A 42 2.33 -8.46 -4.93
C TYR A 42 3.58 -8.14 -4.07
N GLN A 43 3.40 -7.98 -2.75
CA GLN A 43 4.53 -7.77 -1.84
C GLN A 43 5.47 -8.96 -1.78
N LEU A 44 4.93 -10.18 -1.79
CA LEU A 44 5.75 -11.39 -1.91
C LEU A 44 6.62 -11.33 -3.15
N GLY A 45 6.06 -10.92 -4.29
CA GLY A 45 6.80 -10.71 -5.53
C GLY A 45 7.92 -9.67 -5.40
N CYS A 46 7.69 -8.58 -4.66
CA CYS A 46 8.75 -7.61 -4.36
C CYS A 46 9.87 -8.20 -3.49
N ILE A 47 9.53 -9.00 -2.48
CA ILE A 47 10.52 -9.66 -1.59
C ILE A 47 11.32 -10.70 -2.37
N GLU A 48 10.65 -11.55 -3.13
CA GLU A 48 11.28 -12.53 -4.03
C GLU A 48 12.22 -11.85 -5.04
N HIS A 49 11.82 -10.70 -5.60
CA HIS A 49 12.65 -9.93 -6.51
C HIS A 49 13.97 -9.51 -5.85
N ILE A 50 13.91 -8.98 -4.63
CA ILE A 50 15.08 -8.51 -3.89
C ILE A 50 15.97 -9.69 -3.47
N LEU A 51 15.38 -10.77 -2.94
CA LEU A 51 16.11 -11.97 -2.53
C LEU A 51 16.80 -12.67 -3.71
N ALA A 52 16.23 -12.58 -4.91
CA ALA A 52 16.85 -13.07 -6.15
C ALA A 52 17.92 -12.14 -6.73
N GLY A 53 18.26 -11.03 -6.05
CA GLY A 53 19.30 -10.08 -6.48
C GLY A 53 18.80 -8.94 -7.37
N GLY A 54 17.48 -8.75 -7.46
CA GLY A 54 16.85 -7.64 -8.17
C GLY A 54 17.04 -6.28 -7.49
N ASN A 55 16.98 -5.20 -8.27
CA ASN A 55 17.13 -3.84 -7.74
C ASN A 55 15.83 -3.41 -7.01
N PRO A 56 15.88 -3.10 -5.69
CA PRO A 56 14.71 -2.65 -4.94
C PRO A 56 14.16 -1.29 -5.40
N LEU A 57 14.97 -0.46 -6.09
CA LEU A 57 14.55 0.85 -6.59
C LEU A 57 14.00 0.82 -8.02
N ASP A 58 13.90 -0.36 -8.64
CA ASP A 58 13.19 -0.57 -9.90
C ASP A 58 11.87 -1.31 -9.65
N SER A 59 10.93 -1.24 -10.60
CA SER A 59 9.68 -2.02 -10.51
C SER A 59 9.99 -3.50 -10.38
N SER A 60 9.48 -4.21 -9.38
CA SER A 60 9.69 -5.65 -9.19
C SER A 60 9.08 -6.50 -10.30
N SER A 61 8.11 -5.96 -11.04
CA SER A 61 7.24 -6.72 -11.94
C SER A 61 7.29 -6.25 -13.39
N ILE A 62 7.74 -5.03 -13.69
CA ILE A 62 7.79 -4.50 -15.06
C ILE A 62 9.18 -3.96 -15.37
N ILE A 63 9.75 -4.35 -16.52
CA ILE A 63 11.02 -3.77 -16.98
C ILE A 63 10.85 -2.28 -17.28
N GLY A 64 11.80 -1.47 -16.82
CA GLY A 64 11.85 -0.03 -17.07
C GLY A 64 10.86 0.79 -16.24
N GLY A 65 10.06 0.15 -15.39
CA GLY A 65 9.18 0.83 -14.44
C GLY A 65 9.88 1.24 -13.15
N ILE A 66 9.25 2.14 -12.41
CA ILE A 66 9.61 2.47 -11.03
C ILE A 66 8.80 1.61 -10.05
N PRO A 67 9.20 1.49 -8.77
CA PRO A 67 8.45 0.72 -7.80
C PRO A 67 7.02 1.26 -7.64
N GLY A 68 6.03 0.45 -7.99
CA GLY A 68 4.61 0.74 -7.72
C GLY A 68 4.28 0.59 -6.24
N TYR A 69 4.85 -0.43 -5.59
CA TYR A 69 4.87 -0.57 -4.14
C TYR A 69 6.25 -0.15 -3.66
N LEU A 70 6.30 0.83 -2.76
CA LEU A 70 7.56 1.43 -2.37
C LEU A 70 8.40 0.47 -1.51
N PRO A 71 9.74 0.51 -1.66
CA PRO A 71 10.56 -0.65 -1.36
C PRO A 71 10.90 -0.85 0.11
N LEU A 72 10.67 0.11 1.02
CA LEU A 72 11.13 0.02 2.40
C LEU A 72 10.64 -1.24 3.12
N TYR A 73 9.35 -1.56 3.00
CA TYR A 73 8.79 -2.76 3.63
C TYR A 73 9.44 -4.02 3.07
N ALA A 74 9.46 -4.18 1.74
CA ALA A 74 10.03 -5.36 1.10
C ALA A 74 11.54 -5.50 1.38
N LEU A 75 12.28 -4.39 1.45
CA LEU A 75 13.69 -4.34 1.83
C LEU A 75 13.92 -4.86 3.24
N LEU A 76 13.13 -4.39 4.22
CA LEU A 76 13.23 -4.82 5.61
C LEU A 76 12.88 -6.30 5.77
N VAL A 77 11.84 -6.77 5.09
CA VAL A 77 11.46 -8.18 5.08
C VAL A 77 12.55 -9.04 4.43
N SER A 78 13.12 -8.60 3.31
CA SER A 78 14.20 -9.33 2.64
C SER A 78 15.46 -9.41 3.50
N ALA A 79 15.84 -8.30 4.15
CA ALA A 79 16.94 -8.28 5.10
C ALA A 79 16.69 -9.21 6.30
N PHE A 80 15.46 -9.25 6.81
CA PHE A 80 15.03 -10.18 7.84
C PHE A 80 15.11 -11.63 7.35
N SER A 81 14.62 -11.95 6.15
CA SER A 81 14.73 -13.28 5.55
C SER A 81 16.17 -13.74 5.45
N LEU A 82 17.07 -12.89 4.95
CA LEU A 82 18.51 -13.21 4.84
C LEU A 82 19.16 -13.44 6.21
N LEU A 83 18.81 -12.63 7.21
CA LEU A 83 19.37 -12.75 8.56
C LEU A 83 18.99 -14.07 9.24
N PHE A 84 17.78 -14.57 8.99
CA PHE A 84 17.25 -15.78 9.63
C PHE A 84 17.21 -17.02 8.72
N GLY A 85 17.72 -16.92 7.49
CA GLY A 85 17.70 -18.02 6.53
C GLY A 85 16.29 -18.46 6.11
N LEU A 86 15.36 -17.51 6.02
CA LEU A 86 13.96 -17.75 5.64
C LEU A 86 13.77 -17.50 4.14
N ASP A 87 12.85 -18.24 3.53
CA ASP A 87 12.32 -17.86 2.21
C ASP A 87 11.45 -16.58 2.30
N ALA A 88 11.01 -16.06 1.16
CA ALA A 88 10.23 -14.82 1.12
C ALA A 88 8.89 -14.95 1.85
N PHE A 89 8.21 -16.10 1.72
CA PHE A 89 6.90 -16.36 2.31
C PHE A 89 6.98 -16.35 3.84
N HIS A 90 7.88 -17.15 4.42
CA HIS A 90 8.12 -17.18 5.86
C HIS A 90 8.68 -15.87 6.37
N GLY A 91 9.51 -15.18 5.57
CA GLY A 91 9.98 -13.83 5.85
C GLY A 91 8.83 -12.84 6.07
N GLN A 92 7.91 -12.75 5.12
CA GLN A 92 6.76 -11.83 5.18
C GLN A 92 5.84 -12.15 6.36
N ILE A 93 5.58 -13.43 6.61
CA ILE A 93 4.75 -13.87 7.72
C ILE A 93 5.40 -13.54 9.07
N TYR A 94 6.65 -13.95 9.29
CA TYR A 94 7.30 -13.79 10.60
C TYR A 94 7.74 -12.36 10.87
N PHE A 95 7.98 -11.55 9.83
CA PHE A 95 8.21 -10.11 10.02
C PHE A 95 6.98 -9.41 10.64
N SER A 96 5.77 -9.90 10.36
CA SER A 96 4.54 -9.37 10.97
C SER A 96 4.52 -9.55 12.50
N ILE A 97 5.15 -10.59 13.03
CA ILE A 97 5.30 -10.83 14.48
C ILE A 97 6.19 -9.75 15.11
N ILE A 98 7.30 -9.41 14.44
CA ILE A 98 8.20 -8.34 14.89
C ILE A 98 7.47 -7.00 14.87
N ALA A 99 6.75 -6.71 13.79
CA ALA A 99 5.99 -5.48 13.69
C ALA A 99 4.86 -5.41 14.75
N ALA A 100 4.18 -6.52 15.06
CA ALA A 100 3.21 -6.61 16.15
C ALA A 100 3.83 -6.33 17.52
N PHE A 101 5.06 -6.79 17.76
CA PHE A 101 5.82 -6.49 18.98
C PHE A 101 6.25 -5.01 19.06
N LEU A 102 6.74 -4.44 17.96
CA LEU A 102 7.29 -3.08 17.95
C LEU A 102 6.21 -1.99 18.01
N MET A 103 5.05 -2.23 17.40
CA MET A 103 3.99 -1.23 17.26
C MET A 103 3.55 -0.61 18.61
N PRO A 104 3.17 -1.38 19.66
CA PRO A 104 2.77 -0.79 20.95
C PRO A 104 3.88 0.04 21.58
N ILE A 105 5.14 -0.37 21.42
CA ILE A 105 6.31 0.33 21.97
C ILE A 105 6.46 1.69 21.27
N ILE A 106 6.41 1.71 19.94
CA ILE A 106 6.53 2.94 19.14
C ILE A 106 5.41 3.93 19.50
N TRP A 107 4.17 3.47 19.53
CA TRP A 107 3.03 4.31 19.91
C TRP A 107 3.11 4.77 21.36
N PHE A 108 3.56 3.93 22.28
CA PHE A 108 3.76 4.33 23.67
C PHE A 108 4.78 5.46 23.79
N VAL A 109 5.92 5.36 23.07
CA VAL A 109 6.96 6.39 23.06
C VAL A 109 6.42 7.72 22.51
N LEU A 110 5.64 7.68 21.44
CA LEU A 110 4.96 8.88 20.91
C LEU A 110 3.97 9.46 21.92
N ILE A 111 3.03 8.67 22.40
CA ILE A 111 1.93 9.16 23.23
C ILE A 111 2.46 9.65 24.58
N LYS A 112 3.45 8.98 25.18
CA LYS A 112 4.11 9.41 26.44
C LYS A 112 4.70 10.82 26.35
N LYS A 113 5.05 11.30 25.15
CA LYS A 113 5.49 12.69 24.94
C LYS A 113 4.34 13.70 24.91
N LEU A 114 3.15 13.25 24.58
CA LEU A 114 1.97 14.09 24.38
C LEU A 114 1.08 14.17 25.63
N VAL A 115 1.18 13.19 26.54
CA VAL A 115 0.35 13.12 27.75
C VAL A 115 1.19 13.17 29.03
N ARG A 116 0.55 13.49 30.16
CA ARG A 116 1.21 13.56 31.47
C ARG A 116 1.20 12.20 32.17
N ASP A 117 0.12 11.45 32.03
CA ASP A 117 -0.09 10.16 32.67
C ASP A 117 0.41 9.00 31.79
N GLU A 118 1.43 8.29 32.28
CA GLU A 118 2.01 7.17 31.55
C GLU A 118 1.04 5.99 31.38
N TRP A 119 0.05 5.82 32.27
CA TRP A 119 -0.99 4.80 32.11
C TRP A 119 -1.95 5.15 30.98
N ILE A 120 -2.27 6.43 30.82
CA ILE A 120 -3.04 6.89 29.65
C ILE A 120 -2.22 6.68 28.37
N ALA A 121 -0.89 6.85 28.42
CA ALA A 121 -0.04 6.53 27.28
C ALA A 121 -0.05 5.04 26.92
N ALA A 122 0.00 4.13 27.91
CA ALA A 122 -0.07 2.69 27.66
C ALA A 122 -1.45 2.25 27.15
N ILE A 123 -2.54 2.82 27.66
CA ILE A 123 -3.88 2.56 27.13
C ILE A 123 -3.99 3.09 25.70
N GLY A 124 -3.50 4.30 25.46
CA GLY A 124 -3.45 4.90 24.15
C GLY A 124 -2.71 4.02 23.15
N CYS A 125 -1.56 3.43 23.51
CA CYS A 125 -0.82 2.62 22.54
C CYS A 125 -1.60 1.35 22.12
N ILE A 126 -2.31 0.68 23.04
CA ILE A 126 -3.14 -0.49 22.70
C ILE A 126 -4.42 -0.05 21.96
N LEU A 127 -5.04 1.05 22.40
CA LEU A 127 -6.22 1.62 21.74
C LEU A 127 -5.92 2.06 20.31
N SER A 128 -4.70 2.51 20.01
CA SER A 128 -4.28 2.86 18.65
C SER A 128 -4.44 1.69 17.69
N ILE A 129 -4.17 0.47 18.15
CA ILE A 129 -4.36 -0.75 17.36
C ILE A 129 -5.85 -0.97 17.09
N LEU A 130 -6.69 -0.82 18.11
CA LEU A 130 -8.13 -1.02 17.96
C LEU A 130 -8.81 0.06 17.11
N VAL A 131 -8.35 1.32 17.16
CA VAL A 131 -9.02 2.47 16.55
C VAL A 131 -8.42 2.85 15.19
N ILE A 132 -7.10 2.74 15.03
CA ILE A 132 -6.40 3.10 13.80
C ILE A 132 -6.21 1.89 12.90
N TYR A 133 -5.97 0.70 13.46
CA TYR A 133 -5.65 -0.50 12.68
C TYR A 133 -6.85 -1.40 12.40
N ASN A 134 -7.67 -1.67 13.42
CA ASN A 134 -8.76 -2.65 13.34
C ASN A 134 -10.14 -1.98 13.28
N PRO A 135 -11.13 -2.65 12.67
CA PRO A 135 -12.00 -3.40 13.58
C PRO A 135 -11.99 -4.92 13.37
N LEU A 136 -11.53 -5.43 12.21
CA LEU A 136 -11.66 -6.85 11.83
C LEU A 136 -10.53 -7.38 10.89
N GLY A 137 -9.30 -7.68 11.32
CA GLY A 137 -8.37 -8.50 10.49
C GLY A 137 -6.86 -8.52 10.74
N PHE A 138 -6.41 -8.75 11.97
CA PHE A 138 -5.01 -9.07 12.28
C PHE A 138 -4.71 -10.51 11.81
N PRO A 139 -3.69 -10.81 10.96
CA PRO A 139 -2.33 -11.00 11.50
C PRO A 139 -1.10 -10.75 10.59
N ILE A 140 -1.25 -10.38 9.31
CA ILE A 140 -0.11 -10.13 8.41
C ILE A 140 -0.09 -8.65 8.02
N ILE A 141 1.01 -7.98 8.38
CA ILE A 141 1.20 -6.56 8.13
C ILE A 141 1.70 -6.37 6.71
N LYS A 142 0.95 -5.61 5.92
CA LYS A 142 1.33 -5.20 4.56
C LYS A 142 2.03 -3.83 4.55
N TYR A 143 2.59 -3.37 3.43
CA TYR A 143 3.35 -2.10 3.39
C TYR A 143 2.56 -0.86 3.89
N THR A 144 1.27 -0.75 3.56
CA THR A 144 0.37 0.31 4.03
C THR A 144 0.23 0.27 5.55
N ASP A 145 0.06 -0.93 6.10
CA ASP A 145 -0.06 -1.18 7.52
C ASP A 145 1.22 -0.87 8.26
N PHE A 146 2.36 -1.33 7.73
CA PHE A 146 3.69 -1.01 8.23
C PHE A 146 3.89 0.51 8.29
N THR A 147 3.52 1.22 7.23
CA THR A 147 3.63 2.68 7.21
C THR A 147 2.73 3.33 8.26
N ARG A 148 1.47 2.91 8.35
CA ARG A 148 0.47 3.42 9.32
C ARG A 148 0.89 3.22 10.76
N LEU A 149 1.38 2.02 11.09
CA LEU A 149 1.59 1.59 12.47
C LEU A 149 3.00 1.87 13.00
N ILE A 150 3.99 1.95 12.12
CA ILE A 150 5.40 2.07 12.50
C ILE A 150 5.96 3.39 11.97
N MET A 151 5.96 3.60 10.65
CA MET A 151 6.69 4.73 10.08
C MET A 151 6.06 6.09 10.39
N PHE A 152 4.73 6.20 10.28
CA PHE A 152 4.03 7.46 10.52
C PHE A 152 4.10 7.91 11.99
N PRO A 153 3.91 7.06 13.00
CA PRO A 153 4.10 7.44 14.40
C PRO A 153 5.53 7.85 14.73
N ILE A 154 6.54 7.19 14.13
CA ILE A 154 7.95 7.61 14.29
C ILE A 154 8.17 8.99 13.68
N PHE A 155 7.64 9.25 12.48
CA PHE A 155 7.66 10.59 11.88
C PHE A 155 7.00 11.63 12.79
N LEU A 156 5.82 11.34 13.34
CA LEU A 156 5.11 12.26 14.26
C LEU A 156 5.90 12.53 15.54
N TYR A 157 6.61 11.52 16.08
CA TYR A 157 7.48 11.70 17.24
C TYR A 157 8.58 12.71 16.96
N PHE A 158 9.30 12.54 15.85
CA PHE A 158 10.38 13.47 15.50
C PHE A 158 9.88 14.83 15.03
N LEU A 159 8.68 14.88 14.44
CA LEU A 159 8.01 16.15 14.12
C LEU A 159 7.67 16.92 15.40
N TYR A 160 7.17 16.24 16.42
CA TYR A 160 6.89 16.86 17.72
C TYR A 160 8.16 17.35 18.40
N GLU A 161 9.23 16.54 18.44
CA GLU A 161 10.52 16.96 19.01
C GLU A 161 11.12 18.16 18.26
N ALA A 162 11.04 18.17 16.93
CA ALA A 162 11.48 19.29 16.11
C ALA A 162 10.62 20.55 16.30
N TYR A 163 9.30 20.40 16.47
CA TYR A 163 8.37 21.48 16.78
C TYR A 163 8.71 22.16 18.11
N ARG A 164 8.98 21.37 19.16
CA ARG A 164 9.37 21.90 20.48
C ARG A 164 10.74 22.57 20.46
N THR A 165 11.70 21.95 19.78
CA THR A 165 13.07 22.48 19.71
C THR A 165 13.72 22.08 18.39
N PHE A 166 13.81 23.03 17.47
CA PHE A 166 14.41 22.83 16.16
C PHE A 166 15.95 22.95 16.20
N ASN A 167 16.61 21.97 16.81
CA ASN A 167 18.07 21.85 16.84
C ASN A 167 18.58 20.84 15.79
N ILE A 168 19.91 20.75 15.63
CA ILE A 168 20.55 19.86 14.63
C ILE A 168 20.13 18.40 14.82
N LYS A 169 20.05 17.91 16.07
CA LYS A 169 19.67 16.52 16.38
C LYS A 169 18.25 16.23 15.91
N ASN A 170 17.30 17.08 16.28
CA ASN A 170 15.90 16.89 15.94
C ASN A 170 15.66 17.06 14.43
N ALA A 171 16.34 18.02 13.80
CA ALA A 171 16.31 18.20 12.34
C ALA A 171 16.89 16.99 11.60
N THR A 172 17.98 16.39 12.10
CA THR A 172 18.59 15.17 11.55
C THR A 172 17.59 14.01 11.53
N PHE A 173 16.99 13.71 12.68
CA PHE A 173 16.01 12.61 12.76
C PHE A 173 14.74 12.90 11.97
N LEU A 174 14.21 14.12 12.03
CA LEU A 174 13.05 14.51 11.24
C LEU A 174 13.34 14.37 9.75
N ALA A 175 14.49 14.84 9.26
CA ALA A 175 14.89 14.71 7.85
C ALA A 175 14.99 13.25 7.41
N PHE A 176 15.63 12.42 8.23
CA PHE A 176 15.79 10.99 7.96
C PHE A 176 14.43 10.29 7.86
N PHE A 177 13.57 10.41 8.87
CA PHE A 177 12.28 9.72 8.87
C PHE A 177 11.28 10.30 7.88
N TYR A 178 11.26 11.63 7.68
CA TYR A 178 10.50 12.25 6.60
C TYR A 178 10.90 11.69 5.23
N SER A 179 12.20 11.54 4.99
CA SER A 179 12.68 11.09 3.68
C SER A 179 12.44 9.60 3.46
N ILE A 180 12.57 8.79 4.51
CA ILE A 180 12.23 7.36 4.45
C ILE A 180 10.75 7.14 4.12
N LEU A 181 9.84 8.07 4.48
CA LEU A 181 8.44 7.95 4.07
C LEU A 181 8.29 7.91 2.53
N THR A 182 9.18 8.55 1.76
CA THR A 182 9.14 8.49 0.27
C THR A 182 9.30 7.11 -0.30
N ILE A 183 10.00 6.24 0.41
CA ILE A 183 10.22 4.85 0.03
C ILE A 183 9.36 3.89 0.87
N SER A 184 8.47 4.42 1.71
CA SER A 184 7.50 3.63 2.50
C SER A 184 6.10 3.67 1.89
N HIS A 185 5.57 4.87 1.64
CA HIS A 185 4.22 5.05 1.08
C HIS A 185 4.03 6.45 0.48
N MET A 186 3.69 6.55 -0.81
CA MET A 186 3.63 7.83 -1.53
C MET A 186 2.60 8.78 -0.91
N VAL A 187 1.39 8.27 -0.63
CA VAL A 187 0.31 9.08 -0.02
C VAL A 187 0.70 9.64 1.34
N VAL A 188 1.40 8.85 2.17
CA VAL A 188 1.83 9.30 3.50
C VAL A 188 2.95 10.31 3.38
N PHE A 189 3.87 10.13 2.44
CA PHE A 189 4.89 11.13 2.15
C PHE A 189 4.28 12.47 1.71
N VAL A 190 3.39 12.48 0.71
CA VAL A 190 2.74 13.72 0.22
C VAL A 190 2.03 14.43 1.37
N SER A 191 1.31 13.68 2.19
CA SER A 191 0.61 14.22 3.36
C SER A 191 1.57 14.73 4.43
N ALA A 192 2.69 14.05 4.68
CA ALA A 192 3.74 14.51 5.57
C ALA A 192 4.38 15.83 5.07
N THR A 193 4.54 15.99 3.76
CA THR A 193 4.98 17.24 3.13
C THR A 193 3.97 18.37 3.38
N ILE A 194 2.67 18.10 3.22
CA ILE A 194 1.61 19.08 3.54
C ILE A 194 1.66 19.44 5.03
N ILE A 195 1.77 18.44 5.92
CA ILE A 195 1.88 18.64 7.37
C ILE A 195 3.09 19.53 7.70
N LEU A 196 4.28 19.23 7.18
CA LEU A 196 5.47 20.06 7.37
C LEU A 196 5.25 21.50 6.86
N GLY A 197 4.57 21.67 5.72
CA GLY A 197 4.18 22.97 5.19
C GLY A 197 3.31 23.78 6.16
N PHE A 198 2.33 23.14 6.81
CA PHE A 198 1.50 23.79 7.84
C PHE A 198 2.28 24.16 9.11
N PHE A 199 3.20 23.30 9.57
CA PHE A 199 4.08 23.64 10.69
C PHE A 199 5.00 24.81 10.36
N PHE A 200 5.54 24.85 9.14
CA PHE A 200 6.33 25.98 8.66
C PHE A 200 5.49 27.26 8.56
N LEU A 201 4.29 27.19 7.98
CA LEU A 201 3.36 28.32 7.90
C LEU A 201 2.99 28.85 9.30
N TYR A 202 2.74 27.96 10.25
CA TYR A 202 2.48 28.34 11.64
C TYR A 202 3.67 29.08 12.28
N ALA A 203 4.89 28.61 12.04
CA ALA A 203 6.11 29.28 12.51
C ALA A 203 6.26 30.69 11.91
N LEU A 204 6.00 30.84 10.60
CA LEU A 204 6.00 32.13 9.92
C LEU A 204 4.96 33.10 10.49
N LEU A 205 3.72 32.63 10.66
CA LEU A 205 2.62 33.45 11.19
C LEU A 205 2.86 33.86 12.65
N SER A 206 3.47 32.98 13.44
CA SER A 206 3.84 33.28 14.83
C SER A 206 4.93 34.34 14.91
N ALA A 207 5.91 34.30 13.99
CA ALA A 207 6.92 35.34 13.88
C ALA A 207 6.31 36.68 13.43
N TYR A 208 5.45 36.66 12.41
CA TYR A 208 4.77 37.86 11.91
C TYR A 208 3.91 38.56 12.97
N LYS A 209 3.24 37.80 13.84
CA LYS A 209 2.44 38.35 14.96
C LYS A 209 3.28 38.87 16.14
N GLY A 210 4.60 39.00 15.97
CA GLY A 210 5.51 39.55 16.98
C GLY A 210 5.74 38.61 18.17
N LYS A 211 5.31 37.35 18.11
CA LYS A 211 5.63 36.37 19.17
C LYS A 211 7.08 35.90 19.10
N THR A 212 7.72 36.04 17.93
CA THR A 212 9.13 35.67 17.69
C THR A 212 9.70 36.60 16.62
N ASP A 213 10.94 37.09 16.75
CA ASP A 213 11.60 37.82 15.65
C ASP A 213 11.92 36.83 14.51
N PHE A 214 11.44 37.10 13.29
CA PHE A 214 11.66 36.24 12.13
C PHE A 214 13.14 36.12 11.76
N VAL A 215 13.90 37.23 11.81
CA VAL A 215 15.33 37.24 11.48
C VAL A 215 16.09 36.43 12.53
N GLU A 216 15.72 36.57 13.79
CA GLU A 216 16.30 35.78 14.88
C GLU A 216 15.94 34.29 14.75
N LEU A 217 14.69 33.96 14.41
CA LEU A 217 14.22 32.60 14.17
C LEU A 217 15.05 31.92 13.07
N VAL A 218 15.27 32.58 11.94
CA VAL A 218 16.09 32.07 10.84
C VAL A 218 17.56 31.95 11.26
N LYS A 219 18.14 32.99 11.87
CA LYS A 219 19.54 32.98 12.33
C LYS A 219 19.82 31.91 13.40
N ARG A 220 18.84 31.61 14.25
CA ARG A 220 18.96 30.56 15.27
C ARG A 220 18.90 29.16 14.67
N ASN A 221 18.08 28.98 13.63
CA ASN A 221 17.72 27.67 13.11
C ASN A 221 18.39 27.29 11.78
N TRP A 222 19.13 28.18 11.12
CA TRP A 222 19.65 27.93 9.76
C TRP A 222 20.54 26.68 9.67
N LYS A 223 21.34 26.37 10.69
CA LYS A 223 22.17 25.16 10.71
C LYS A 223 21.31 23.89 10.73
N ALA A 224 20.27 23.90 11.55
CA ALA A 224 19.33 22.78 11.63
C ALA A 224 18.54 22.63 10.32
N ALA A 225 18.11 23.75 9.71
CA ALA A 225 17.44 23.75 8.41
C ALA A 225 18.36 23.25 7.28
N ALA A 226 19.62 23.67 7.26
CA ALA A 226 20.61 23.20 6.30
C ALA A 226 20.86 21.69 6.43
N ILE A 227 21.04 21.20 7.66
CA ILE A 227 21.18 19.75 7.93
C ILE A 227 19.93 18.98 7.49
N PHE A 228 18.74 19.54 7.75
CA PHE A 228 17.50 18.93 7.28
C PHE A 228 17.52 18.74 5.76
N ILE A 229 17.87 19.78 5.00
CA ILE A 229 17.92 19.74 3.53
C ILE A 229 19.01 18.76 3.03
N ILE A 230 20.22 18.82 3.61
CA ILE A 230 21.35 17.98 3.20
C ILE A 230 21.05 16.49 3.38
N ILE A 231 20.33 16.12 4.44
CA ILE A 231 19.95 14.72 4.69
C ILE A 231 18.72 14.36 3.86
N ALA A 232 17.72 15.24 3.83
CA ALA A 232 16.46 14.89 3.21
C ALA A 232 16.59 14.76 1.70
N LEU A 233 17.17 15.77 1.04
CA LEU A 233 17.17 15.85 -0.42
C LEU A 233 17.75 14.58 -1.09
N PRO A 234 18.94 14.07 -0.74
CA PRO A 234 19.47 12.85 -1.36
C PRO A 234 18.58 11.62 -1.16
N LEU A 235 17.99 11.46 0.03
CA LEU A 235 17.13 10.32 0.35
C LEU A 235 15.78 10.40 -0.38
N LEU A 236 15.18 11.59 -0.48
CA LEU A 236 13.98 11.82 -1.27
C LEU A 236 14.21 11.45 -2.74
N MET A 237 15.42 11.74 -3.26
CA MET A 237 15.77 11.47 -4.65
C MET A 237 15.90 9.98 -4.99
N LEU A 238 15.97 9.08 -4.00
CA LEU A 238 15.97 7.63 -4.27
C LEU A 238 14.73 7.19 -5.06
N TYR A 239 13.58 7.80 -4.79
CA TYR A 239 12.35 7.59 -5.55
C TYR A 239 12.05 8.76 -6.50
N TRP A 240 12.11 10.00 -6.00
CA TRP A 240 11.59 11.18 -6.72
C TRP A 240 12.47 11.68 -7.85
N TYR A 241 13.70 11.16 -8.01
CA TYR A 241 14.56 11.57 -9.13
C TYR A 241 13.90 11.29 -10.48
N ARG A 242 13.40 10.07 -10.71
CA ARG A 242 12.74 9.71 -11.99
C ARG A 242 11.42 10.49 -12.19
N PRO A 243 10.45 10.50 -11.24
CA PRO A 243 9.26 11.34 -11.30
C PRO A 243 9.53 12.81 -11.65
N LEU A 244 10.49 13.47 -10.99
CA LEU A 244 10.71 14.91 -11.16
C LEU A 244 11.55 15.25 -12.40
N PHE A 245 12.64 14.51 -12.65
CA PHE A 245 13.64 14.91 -13.66
C PHE A 245 13.59 14.10 -14.94
N VAL A 246 13.07 12.86 -14.90
CA VAL A 246 12.96 12.00 -16.09
C VAL A 246 11.56 12.12 -16.69
N TYR A 247 10.53 12.01 -15.86
CA TYR A 247 9.13 12.04 -16.32
C TYR A 247 8.49 13.43 -16.22
N SER A 248 9.12 14.39 -15.56
CA SER A 248 8.58 15.75 -15.35
C SER A 248 7.16 15.74 -14.77
N LEU A 249 6.88 14.78 -13.88
CA LEU A 249 5.58 14.49 -13.27
C LEU A 249 4.44 14.21 -14.28
N LYS A 250 4.77 13.98 -15.56
CA LYS A 250 3.79 13.64 -16.58
C LYS A 250 3.47 12.15 -16.51
N MET A 251 2.26 11.85 -16.04
CA MET A 251 1.74 10.48 -16.05
C MET A 251 1.46 10.02 -17.48
N SER A 252 1.73 8.75 -17.77
CA SER A 252 1.49 8.14 -19.08
C SER A 252 0.01 7.86 -19.33
N TYR A 253 -0.77 7.77 -18.27
CA TYR A 253 -2.22 7.57 -18.31
C TYR A 253 -2.86 8.12 -17.03
N ASP A 254 -4.19 8.14 -17.00
CA ASP A 254 -4.99 8.66 -15.89
C ASP A 254 -5.02 7.73 -14.65
N ARG A 255 -3.86 7.48 -14.03
CA ARG A 255 -3.72 6.51 -12.93
C ARG A 255 -4.58 6.87 -11.72
N THR A 256 -4.71 8.15 -11.38
CA THR A 256 -5.33 8.63 -10.13
C THR A 256 -6.85 8.53 -10.10
N HIS A 257 -7.50 8.04 -11.17
CA HIS A 257 -8.95 7.91 -11.26
C HIS A 257 -9.43 6.49 -11.61
N MET A 258 -8.51 5.52 -11.75
CA MET A 258 -8.85 4.18 -12.25
C MET A 258 -9.58 3.29 -11.24
N ASP A 259 -9.11 3.32 -9.99
CA ASP A 259 -9.46 2.38 -8.92
C ASP A 259 -9.78 3.10 -7.60
N VAL A 260 -9.91 4.44 -7.65
CA VAL A 260 -10.22 5.32 -6.51
C VAL A 260 -11.36 6.25 -6.87
N PRO A 261 -12.06 6.86 -5.90
CA PRO A 261 -13.19 7.74 -6.18
C PRO A 261 -12.83 8.84 -7.18
N ASP A 262 -13.72 9.06 -8.16
CA ASP A 262 -13.55 10.07 -9.19
C ASP A 262 -13.76 11.47 -8.63
N PHE A 263 -12.69 12.02 -8.06
CA PHE A 263 -12.72 13.35 -7.46
C PHE A 263 -12.82 14.48 -8.48
N ALA A 264 -12.79 14.24 -9.79
CA ALA A 264 -13.18 15.26 -10.76
C ALA A 264 -14.70 15.52 -10.76
N ASN A 265 -15.50 14.58 -10.24
CA ASN A 265 -16.94 14.71 -10.15
C ASN A 265 -17.35 15.37 -8.82
N LEU A 266 -17.99 16.54 -8.88
CA LEU A 266 -18.46 17.27 -7.69
C LEU A 266 -19.41 16.45 -6.80
N GLY A 267 -20.26 15.61 -7.40
CA GLY A 267 -21.14 14.71 -6.64
C GLY A 267 -20.36 13.70 -5.79
N VAL A 268 -19.28 13.14 -6.35
CA VAL A 268 -18.36 12.25 -5.63
C VAL A 268 -17.57 13.01 -4.56
N GLN A 269 -17.10 14.22 -4.87
CA GLN A 269 -16.43 15.10 -3.90
C GLN A 269 -17.30 15.36 -2.66
N ILE A 270 -18.56 15.75 -2.86
CA ILE A 270 -19.51 16.05 -1.78
C ILE A 270 -19.85 14.75 -1.02
N TRP A 271 -20.13 13.66 -1.73
CA TRP A 271 -20.38 12.35 -1.13
C TRP A 271 -19.21 11.92 -0.24
N PHE A 272 -17.97 12.10 -0.68
CA PHE A 272 -16.79 11.70 0.07
C PHE A 272 -16.64 12.48 1.38
N VAL A 273 -16.95 13.79 1.41
CA VAL A 273 -16.98 14.59 2.66
C VAL A 273 -18.00 14.01 3.64
N PHE A 274 -19.24 13.80 3.19
CA PHE A 274 -20.31 13.27 4.04
C PHE A 274 -20.03 11.83 4.50
N ASN A 275 -19.53 10.99 3.61
CA ASN A 275 -19.17 9.62 3.91
C ASN A 275 -18.02 9.57 4.91
N THR A 276 -16.99 10.39 4.75
CA THR A 276 -15.87 10.51 5.70
C THR A 276 -16.38 10.94 7.08
N PHE A 277 -17.23 11.96 7.13
CA PHE A 277 -17.82 12.42 8.39
C PHE A 277 -18.69 11.32 9.05
N SER A 278 -19.59 10.71 8.28
CA SER A 278 -20.51 9.67 8.77
C SER A 278 -19.76 8.43 9.28
N THR A 279 -18.81 7.91 8.50
CA THR A 279 -18.05 6.72 8.86
C THR A 279 -17.08 6.97 10.02
N THR A 280 -16.50 8.18 10.11
CA THR A 280 -15.57 8.53 11.18
C THR A 280 -16.32 8.83 12.48
N PHE A 281 -17.36 9.65 12.45
CA PHE A 281 -18.02 10.16 13.66
C PHE A 281 -19.35 9.49 13.97
N LEU A 282 -20.13 9.02 13.00
CA LEU A 282 -21.50 8.51 13.22
C LEU A 282 -21.62 6.99 13.15
N ASN A 283 -20.51 6.25 13.05
CA ASN A 283 -20.53 4.79 13.10
C ASN A 283 -20.54 4.26 14.55
N PHE A 284 -21.70 4.32 15.20
CA PHE A 284 -21.87 3.88 16.60
C PHE A 284 -21.63 2.37 16.84
N SER A 285 -21.43 1.57 15.79
CA SER A 285 -20.97 0.18 15.93
C SER A 285 -19.47 0.06 16.23
N SER A 286 -18.71 1.15 16.04
CA SER A 286 -17.27 1.20 16.29
C SER A 286 -16.95 2.02 17.54
N ILE A 287 -16.14 1.43 18.43
CA ILE A 287 -15.54 2.15 19.58
C ILE A 287 -14.74 3.37 19.09
N GLY A 288 -14.13 3.28 17.90
CA GLY A 288 -13.39 4.37 17.28
C GLY A 288 -14.24 5.63 17.06
N SER A 289 -15.47 5.49 16.58
CA SER A 289 -16.35 6.65 16.32
C SER A 289 -16.80 7.34 17.60
N LEU A 290 -17.14 6.57 18.64
CA LEU A 290 -17.43 7.14 19.96
C LEU A 290 -16.23 7.91 20.51
N PHE A 291 -15.02 7.36 20.34
CA PHE A 291 -13.77 8.00 20.73
C PHE A 291 -13.50 9.28 19.92
N PHE A 292 -13.77 9.28 18.62
CA PHE A 292 -13.60 10.46 17.76
C PHE A 292 -14.62 11.56 18.07
N ILE A 293 -15.89 11.23 18.34
CA ILE A 293 -16.88 12.20 18.83
C ILE A 293 -16.38 12.83 20.14
N PHE A 294 -15.96 12.02 21.10
CA PHE A 294 -15.40 12.48 22.37
C PHE A 294 -14.24 13.47 22.14
N SER A 295 -13.32 13.12 21.25
CA SER A 295 -12.15 13.92 20.89
C SER A 295 -12.54 15.30 20.36
N ILE A 296 -13.46 15.36 19.41
CA ILE A 296 -13.89 16.62 18.78
C ILE A 296 -14.75 17.47 19.72
N VAL A 297 -15.62 16.87 20.53
CA VAL A 297 -16.44 17.62 21.51
C VAL A 297 -15.54 18.29 22.55
N LEU A 298 -14.53 17.58 23.07
CA LEU A 298 -13.59 18.18 24.01
C LEU A 298 -12.66 19.18 23.35
N PHE A 299 -12.27 18.96 22.10
CA PHE A 299 -11.54 19.95 21.32
C PHE A 299 -12.33 21.25 21.18
N ALA A 300 -13.59 21.18 20.76
CA ALA A 300 -14.45 22.34 20.60
C ALA A 300 -14.61 23.12 21.91
N LYS A 301 -14.75 22.44 23.05
CA LYS A 301 -14.81 23.08 24.38
C LYS A 301 -13.51 23.78 24.78
N ASN A 302 -12.36 23.28 24.30
CA ASN A 302 -11.03 23.78 24.66
C ASN A 302 -10.36 24.56 23.52
N ILE A 303 -11.10 24.97 22.48
CA ILE A 303 -10.51 25.62 21.30
C ILE A 303 -9.75 26.91 21.64
N LYS A 304 -10.18 27.61 22.70
CA LYS A 304 -9.52 28.85 23.16
C LYS A 304 -8.11 28.59 23.70
N SER A 305 -7.91 27.48 24.41
CA SER A 305 -6.61 27.09 24.95
C SER A 305 -5.73 26.34 23.93
N ALA A 306 -6.25 26.09 22.72
CA ALA A 306 -5.55 25.33 21.69
C ALA A 306 -4.21 25.94 21.25
N PHE A 307 -4.01 27.25 21.45
CA PHE A 307 -2.77 27.95 21.12
C PHE A 307 -1.94 28.36 22.35
N GLU A 308 -2.37 27.95 23.55
CA GLU A 308 -1.68 28.23 24.81
C GLU A 308 -0.90 27.01 25.31
N ASP A 309 -1.51 25.82 25.23
CA ASP A 309 -0.83 24.56 25.54
C ASP A 309 -0.01 24.09 24.33
N GLU A 310 1.31 23.96 24.50
CA GLU A 310 2.26 23.59 23.44
C GLU A 310 1.85 22.31 22.70
N THR A 311 1.41 21.29 23.45
CA THR A 311 1.02 20.00 22.90
C THR A 311 -0.33 20.07 22.20
N LEU A 312 -1.32 20.75 22.80
CA LEU A 312 -2.60 20.95 22.14
C LEU A 312 -2.43 21.77 20.84
N CYS A 313 -1.51 22.73 20.83
CA CYS A 313 -1.18 23.51 19.64
C CYS A 313 -0.58 22.64 18.53
N PHE A 314 0.39 21.79 18.88
CA PHE A 314 0.91 20.78 17.96
C PHE A 314 -0.20 19.90 17.36
N LEU A 315 -1.05 19.32 18.21
CA LEU A 315 -2.13 18.43 17.78
C LEU A 315 -3.18 19.16 16.93
N THR A 316 -3.42 20.45 17.21
CA THR A 316 -4.32 21.30 16.43
C THR A 316 -3.75 21.55 15.03
N ILE A 317 -2.47 21.91 14.92
CA ILE A 317 -1.82 22.12 13.61
C ILE A 317 -1.82 20.81 12.82
N LEU A 318 -1.51 19.70 13.48
CA LEU A 318 -1.55 18.37 12.87
C LEU A 318 -2.96 18.04 12.34
N LEU A 319 -4.01 18.23 13.14
CA LEU A 319 -5.38 17.97 12.73
C LEU A 319 -5.82 18.84 11.55
N VAL A 320 -5.50 20.14 11.58
CA VAL A 320 -5.83 21.07 10.49
C VAL A 320 -5.10 20.66 9.21
N ALA A 321 -3.81 20.33 9.30
CA ALA A 321 -3.01 19.91 8.16
C ALA A 321 -3.49 18.56 7.59
N ALA A 322 -3.81 17.60 8.45
CA ALA A 322 -4.37 16.31 8.07
C ALA A 322 -5.73 16.45 7.39
N THR A 323 -6.59 17.36 7.88
CA THR A 323 -7.87 17.69 7.27
C THR A 323 -7.66 18.31 5.88
N PHE A 324 -6.73 19.27 5.75
CA PHE A 324 -6.41 19.88 4.47
C PHE A 324 -5.85 18.85 3.47
N ALA A 325 -4.96 17.96 3.91
CA ALA A 325 -4.44 16.87 3.08
C ALA A 325 -5.56 15.94 2.61
N ALA A 326 -6.46 15.52 3.52
CA ALA A 326 -7.57 14.63 3.21
C ALA A 326 -8.55 15.21 2.18
N PHE A 327 -8.75 16.52 2.20
CA PHE A 327 -9.66 17.22 1.27
C PHE A 327 -8.90 18.05 0.22
N SER A 328 -7.63 17.73 -0.01
CA SER A 328 -6.77 18.48 -0.95
C SER A 328 -7.26 18.40 -2.40
N TYR A 329 -8.09 17.40 -2.75
CA TYR A 329 -8.70 17.27 -4.07
C TYR A 329 -9.54 18.47 -4.49
N PHE A 330 -10.10 19.26 -3.57
CA PHE A 330 -10.78 20.52 -3.91
C PHE A 330 -9.85 21.55 -4.56
N VAL A 331 -8.54 21.41 -4.35
CA VAL A 331 -7.49 22.26 -4.92
C VAL A 331 -6.74 21.53 -6.03
N THR A 332 -6.37 20.27 -5.81
CA THR A 332 -5.49 19.54 -6.73
C THR A 332 -6.21 19.10 -8.00
N GLU A 333 -7.49 18.71 -7.94
CA GLU A 333 -8.22 18.30 -9.15
C GLU A 333 -8.43 19.47 -10.12
N PRO A 334 -8.91 20.66 -9.69
CA PRO A 334 -9.07 21.79 -10.62
C PRO A 334 -7.74 22.35 -11.17
N LEU A 335 -6.65 22.29 -10.39
CA LEU A 335 -5.37 22.88 -10.77
C LEU A 335 -4.42 21.93 -11.50
N LEU A 336 -4.42 20.66 -11.11
CA LEU A 336 -3.44 19.66 -11.55
C LEU A 336 -4.09 18.47 -12.28
N HIS A 337 -5.43 18.38 -12.30
CA HIS A 337 -6.17 17.22 -12.83
C HIS A 337 -5.74 15.90 -12.20
N MET A 338 -5.38 15.94 -10.91
CA MET A 338 -5.01 14.77 -10.12
C MET A 338 -5.38 14.95 -8.64
N ASN A 339 -5.46 13.82 -7.94
CA ASN A 339 -5.61 13.75 -6.49
C ASN A 339 -4.54 12.85 -5.88
N PHE A 340 -4.36 12.98 -4.56
CA PHE A 340 -3.38 12.22 -3.79
C PHE A 340 -3.99 11.00 -3.08
N ILE A 341 -4.97 10.36 -3.72
CA ILE A 341 -5.72 9.20 -3.21
C ILE A 341 -6.25 9.45 -1.80
N CYS A 342 -7.21 10.37 -1.71
CA CYS A 342 -7.68 10.96 -0.46
C CYS A 342 -8.31 9.95 0.52
N THR A 343 -8.81 8.82 0.04
CA THR A 343 -9.24 7.69 0.87
C THR A 343 -8.12 7.19 1.78
N TYR A 344 -6.91 7.01 1.26
CA TYR A 344 -5.75 6.62 2.06
C TYR A 344 -5.32 7.72 3.03
N ILE A 345 -5.41 9.01 2.66
CA ILE A 345 -5.05 10.10 3.57
C ILE A 345 -5.99 10.10 4.80
N VAL A 346 -7.28 9.90 4.57
CA VAL A 346 -8.27 9.80 5.66
C VAL A 346 -7.91 8.66 6.61
N GLU A 347 -7.70 7.46 6.06
CA GLU A 347 -7.43 6.26 6.86
C GLU A 347 -6.09 6.30 7.60
N LEU A 348 -5.02 6.76 6.95
CA LEU A 348 -3.67 6.68 7.48
C LEU A 348 -3.33 7.85 8.42
N ILE A 349 -3.89 9.03 8.16
CA ILE A 349 -3.39 10.28 8.74
C ILE A 349 -4.47 11.06 9.49
N PHE A 350 -5.62 11.29 8.87
CA PHE A 350 -6.70 12.05 9.50
C PHE A 350 -7.20 11.36 10.78
N LYS A 351 -7.53 10.06 10.68
CA LYS A 351 -7.94 9.26 11.84
C LYS A 351 -6.88 9.21 12.94
N SER A 352 -5.60 9.04 12.56
CA SER A 352 -4.46 9.06 13.49
C SER A 352 -4.33 10.40 14.23
N SER A 353 -4.61 11.52 13.55
CA SER A 353 -4.54 12.86 14.13
C SER A 353 -5.67 13.10 15.14
N ILE A 354 -6.91 12.70 14.81
CA ILE A 354 -8.05 12.76 15.75
C ILE A 354 -7.81 11.83 16.93
N PHE A 355 -7.28 10.63 16.69
CA PHE A 355 -6.96 9.68 17.74
C PHE A 355 -6.01 10.27 18.77
N LEU A 356 -4.89 10.87 18.35
CA LEU A 356 -3.92 11.48 19.26
C LEU A 356 -4.55 12.62 20.06
N LEU A 357 -5.43 13.41 19.45
CA LEU A 357 -6.19 14.46 20.13
C LEU A 357 -7.12 13.88 21.21
N GLY A 358 -7.78 12.75 20.92
CA GLY A 358 -8.59 12.03 21.90
C GLY A 358 -7.80 11.55 23.11
N VAL A 359 -6.63 10.96 22.87
CA VAL A 359 -5.77 10.48 23.95
C VAL A 359 -5.24 11.63 24.80
N TYR A 360 -4.89 12.76 24.16
CA TYR A 360 -4.55 13.99 24.88
C TYR A 360 -5.70 14.46 25.79
N PHE A 361 -6.95 14.41 25.34
CA PHE A 361 -8.07 14.81 26.19
C PHE A 361 -8.45 13.78 27.27
N LEU A 362 -8.22 12.48 27.03
CA LEU A 362 -8.34 11.46 28.08
C LEU A 362 -7.42 11.76 29.27
N ASP A 363 -6.19 12.19 29.01
CA ASP A 363 -5.23 12.60 30.05
C ASP A 363 -5.78 13.75 30.92
N ARG A 364 -6.49 14.71 30.30
CA ARG A 364 -7.04 15.88 31.00
C ARG A 364 -8.29 15.61 31.81
N LEU A 365 -8.84 14.40 31.76
CA LEU A 365 -9.91 13.99 32.67
C LEU A 365 -9.39 13.68 34.09
N ASP A 366 -8.07 13.62 34.29
CA ASP A 366 -7.41 13.36 35.58
C ASP A 366 -7.97 12.09 36.26
N ILE A 367 -8.25 11.05 35.47
CA ILE A 367 -8.89 9.79 35.92
C ILE A 367 -8.05 9.14 37.03
N SER A 368 -6.73 9.11 36.89
CA SER A 368 -5.82 8.53 37.88
C SER A 368 -5.90 9.22 39.24
N LYS A 369 -6.04 10.54 39.26
CA LYS A 369 -6.23 11.31 40.51
C LYS A 369 -7.57 10.99 41.17
N ARG A 370 -8.62 10.77 40.39
CA ARG A 370 -9.97 10.45 40.90
C ARG A 370 -10.04 9.04 41.49
N ILE A 371 -9.35 8.07 40.88
CA ILE A 371 -9.37 6.65 41.29
C ILE A 371 -8.28 6.36 42.35
N GLY A 372 -7.28 7.23 42.49
CA GLY A 372 -6.23 7.12 43.50
C GLY A 372 -5.39 5.85 43.33
N ASN A 373 -5.09 5.17 44.44
CA ASN A 373 -4.21 3.99 44.45
C ASN A 373 -4.74 2.79 43.64
N ALA A 374 -6.03 2.76 43.29
CA ALA A 374 -6.61 1.70 42.46
C ALA A 374 -6.45 1.95 40.95
N ALA A 375 -5.93 3.11 40.54
CA ALA A 375 -5.83 3.49 39.13
C ALA A 375 -5.06 2.46 38.29
N TRP A 376 -3.93 1.94 38.80
CA TRP A 376 -3.13 0.95 38.08
C TRP A 376 -3.89 -0.37 37.84
N VAL A 377 -4.80 -0.77 38.74
CA VAL A 377 -5.64 -1.98 38.57
C VAL A 377 -6.65 -1.74 37.46
N VAL A 378 -7.34 -0.59 37.49
CA VAL A 378 -8.33 -0.20 36.48
C VAL A 378 -7.68 -0.11 35.09
N TYR A 379 -6.50 0.50 35.01
CA TYR A 379 -5.77 0.61 33.74
C TYR A 379 -5.26 -0.74 33.23
N SER A 380 -4.77 -1.60 34.11
CA SER A 380 -4.36 -2.95 33.72
C SER A 380 -5.55 -3.78 33.21
N LEU A 381 -6.71 -3.69 33.87
CA LEU A 381 -7.95 -4.30 33.40
C LEU A 381 -8.38 -3.74 32.05
N ALA A 382 -8.30 -2.42 31.85
CA ALA A 382 -8.62 -1.80 30.57
C ALA A 382 -7.71 -2.32 29.44
N ILE A 383 -6.40 -2.45 29.68
CA ILE A 383 -5.45 -3.03 28.71
C ILE A 383 -5.84 -4.48 28.38
N ILE A 384 -6.16 -5.31 29.38
CA ILE A 384 -6.58 -6.69 29.16
C ILE A 384 -7.85 -6.74 28.31
N VAL A 385 -8.86 -5.93 28.63
CA VAL A 385 -10.10 -5.85 27.84
C VAL A 385 -9.82 -5.43 26.41
N LEU A 386 -8.96 -4.44 26.18
CA LEU A 386 -8.59 -4.00 24.83
C LEU A 386 -7.88 -5.11 24.05
N LEU A 387 -6.96 -5.84 24.67
CA LEU A 387 -6.30 -7.00 24.05
C LEU A 387 -7.31 -8.09 23.69
N LEU A 388 -8.25 -8.40 24.59
CA LEU A 388 -9.33 -9.35 24.31
C LEU A 388 -10.21 -8.91 23.15
N LEU A 389 -10.53 -7.61 23.04
CA LEU A 389 -11.28 -7.07 21.90
C LEU A 389 -10.50 -7.18 20.60
N ILE A 390 -9.19 -6.92 20.61
CA ILE A 390 -8.32 -7.08 19.44
C ILE A 390 -8.34 -8.53 18.96
N PHE A 391 -8.12 -9.50 19.85
CA PHE A 391 -8.10 -10.92 19.47
C PHE A 391 -9.47 -11.45 19.07
N SER A 392 -10.54 -11.02 19.74
CA SER A 392 -11.91 -11.37 19.38
C SER A 392 -12.26 -10.88 17.97
N GLY A 393 -11.92 -9.62 17.65
CA GLY A 393 -12.09 -9.07 16.31
C GLY A 393 -11.25 -9.79 15.26
N ALA A 394 -10.01 -10.14 15.60
CA ALA A 394 -9.12 -10.88 14.70
C ALA A 394 -9.66 -12.30 14.40
N ASP A 395 -10.08 -13.05 15.43
CA ASP A 395 -10.69 -14.37 15.28
C ASP A 395 -12.00 -14.33 14.48
N ALA A 396 -12.87 -13.34 14.76
CA ALA A 396 -14.10 -13.14 14.01
C ALA A 396 -13.84 -12.93 12.51
N THR A 397 -12.76 -12.20 12.18
CA THR A 397 -12.37 -11.95 10.80
C THR A 397 -11.83 -13.20 10.14
N GLN A 398 -10.92 -13.91 10.80
CA GLN A 398 -10.34 -15.14 10.27
C GLN A 398 -11.43 -16.17 9.95
N LYS A 399 -12.51 -16.20 10.75
CA LYS A 399 -13.67 -17.06 10.52
C LYS A 399 -14.58 -16.58 9.40
N ALA A 400 -14.71 -15.27 9.20
CA ALA A 400 -15.59 -14.67 8.19
C ALA A 400 -14.95 -14.62 6.80
N ASP A 401 -13.65 -14.38 6.72
CA ASP A 401 -12.94 -14.15 5.47
C ASP A 401 -12.44 -15.46 4.84
N PRO A 402 -12.88 -15.81 3.61
CA PRO A 402 -12.47 -17.04 2.94
C PRO A 402 -10.97 -17.11 2.64
N PHE A 403 -10.27 -15.98 2.47
CA PHE A 403 -8.84 -15.99 2.17
C PHE A 403 -8.01 -16.50 3.34
N PHE A 404 -8.43 -16.22 4.58
CA PHE A 404 -7.81 -16.78 5.77
C PHE A 404 -7.95 -18.29 5.88
N LYS A 405 -9.11 -18.84 5.51
CA LYS A 405 -9.32 -20.29 5.46
C LYS A 405 -8.47 -20.94 4.37
N ASN A 406 -8.40 -20.30 3.20
CA ASN A 406 -7.61 -20.79 2.09
C ASN A 406 -6.11 -20.77 2.39
N ALA A 407 -5.64 -19.85 3.25
CA ALA A 407 -4.25 -19.75 3.66
C ALA A 407 -3.72 -21.00 4.40
N GLU A 408 -4.58 -21.79 5.05
CA GLU A 408 -4.19 -23.04 5.73
C GLU A 408 -3.96 -24.23 4.78
N THR A 409 -4.37 -24.06 3.51
CA THR A 409 -4.22 -25.05 2.44
C THR A 409 -3.01 -24.66 1.58
N PRO A 410 -2.13 -25.61 1.20
CA PRO A 410 -1.02 -25.29 0.31
C PRO A 410 -1.56 -24.88 -1.07
N LEU A 411 -0.77 -24.07 -1.78
CA LEU A 411 -1.04 -23.79 -3.18
C LEU A 411 -1.11 -25.08 -4.01
N PRO A 412 -1.88 -25.09 -5.12
CA PRO A 412 -1.92 -26.21 -6.04
C PRO A 412 -0.52 -26.72 -6.44
N PRO A 413 -0.30 -28.04 -6.56
CA PRO A 413 1.02 -28.60 -6.82
C PRO A 413 1.69 -28.06 -8.11
N TYR A 414 0.91 -27.83 -9.18
CA TYR A 414 1.44 -27.28 -10.43
C TYR A 414 1.99 -25.86 -10.27
N ILE A 415 1.37 -25.03 -9.43
CA ILE A 415 1.81 -23.66 -9.13
C ILE A 415 3.12 -23.69 -8.34
N ASN A 416 3.20 -24.53 -7.31
CA ASN A 416 4.43 -24.68 -6.51
C ASN A 416 5.60 -25.22 -7.37
N SER A 417 5.32 -26.22 -8.22
CA SER A 417 6.31 -26.80 -9.13
C SER A 417 6.82 -25.78 -10.15
N LEU A 418 5.92 -24.98 -10.74
CA LEU A 418 6.28 -23.87 -11.63
C LEU A 418 7.18 -22.86 -10.92
N ALA A 419 6.76 -22.39 -9.75
CA ALA A 419 7.50 -21.36 -9.00
C ALA A 419 8.91 -21.86 -8.64
N ALA A 420 9.06 -23.10 -8.21
CA ALA A 420 10.35 -23.72 -7.94
C ALA A 420 11.23 -23.80 -9.20
N TYR A 421 10.66 -24.24 -10.32
CA TYR A 421 11.38 -24.32 -11.59
C TYR A 421 11.85 -22.94 -12.05
N ILE A 422 10.98 -21.93 -12.05
CA ILE A 422 11.33 -20.55 -12.41
C ILE A 422 12.44 -20.02 -11.49
N LYS A 423 12.31 -20.26 -10.18
CA LYS A 423 13.31 -19.84 -9.18
C LYS A 423 14.71 -20.34 -9.48
N GLN A 424 14.80 -21.59 -9.92
CA GLN A 424 16.06 -22.28 -10.16
C GLN A 424 16.66 -22.03 -11.54
N ASN A 425 15.84 -21.78 -12.58
CA ASN A 425 16.27 -21.83 -13.97
C ASN A 425 16.25 -20.48 -14.69
N THR A 426 15.78 -19.39 -14.06
CA THR A 426 15.67 -18.09 -14.73
C THR A 426 16.36 -16.98 -13.94
N SER A 427 16.82 -15.95 -14.67
CA SER A 427 17.28 -14.70 -14.08
C SER A 427 16.11 -13.93 -13.48
N VAL A 428 16.39 -13.11 -12.46
CA VAL A 428 15.41 -12.20 -11.85
C VAL A 428 14.87 -11.16 -12.85
N ASN A 429 15.64 -10.86 -13.90
CA ASN A 429 15.28 -9.92 -14.96
C ASN A 429 14.73 -10.58 -16.22
N ASP A 430 14.55 -11.91 -16.24
CA ASP A 430 13.88 -12.58 -17.35
C ASP A 430 12.41 -12.13 -17.40
N VAL A 431 11.91 -11.92 -18.62
CA VAL A 431 10.58 -11.36 -18.88
C VAL A 431 9.62 -12.45 -19.34
N PHE A 432 8.46 -12.50 -18.68
CA PHE A 432 7.39 -13.46 -18.95
C PHE A 432 6.23 -12.78 -19.67
N LEU A 433 5.70 -13.48 -20.67
CA LEU A 433 4.48 -13.14 -21.39
C LEU A 433 3.37 -14.12 -20.99
N SER A 434 2.22 -13.60 -20.58
CA SER A 434 1.02 -14.36 -20.26
C SER A 434 -0.18 -13.39 -20.16
N THR A 435 -1.35 -13.85 -19.72
CA THR A 435 -2.48 -12.97 -19.36
C THR A 435 -2.13 -12.12 -18.14
N LYS A 436 -2.91 -11.08 -17.82
CA LYS A 436 -2.63 -10.20 -16.67
C LYS A 436 -2.58 -10.95 -15.34
N GLU A 437 -3.58 -11.78 -15.08
CA GLU A 437 -3.71 -12.51 -13.82
C GLU A 437 -2.63 -13.58 -13.67
N LEU A 438 -2.34 -14.33 -14.74
CA LEU A 438 -1.27 -15.33 -14.71
C LEU A 438 0.11 -14.66 -14.60
N SER A 439 0.31 -13.53 -15.28
CA SER A 439 1.51 -12.71 -15.12
C SER A 439 1.66 -12.22 -13.68
N PHE A 440 0.58 -11.71 -13.07
CA PHE A 440 0.57 -11.34 -11.66
C PHE A 440 1.02 -12.50 -10.76
N MET A 441 0.44 -13.70 -10.94
CA MET A 441 0.78 -14.89 -10.16
C MET A 441 2.27 -15.25 -10.30
N ILE A 442 2.81 -15.24 -11.53
CA ILE A 442 4.23 -15.53 -11.78
C ILE A 442 5.09 -14.56 -10.98
N ASN A 443 4.86 -13.25 -11.10
CA ASN A 443 5.63 -12.28 -10.34
C ASN A 443 5.44 -12.45 -8.83
N ALA A 444 4.22 -12.64 -8.35
CA ALA A 444 3.93 -12.80 -6.93
C ALA A 444 4.72 -13.94 -6.28
N LEU A 445 4.89 -15.05 -7.00
CA LEU A 445 5.57 -16.23 -6.48
C LEU A 445 7.07 -16.24 -6.71
N THR A 446 7.57 -15.43 -7.65
CA THR A 446 8.94 -15.58 -8.15
C THR A 446 9.72 -14.27 -8.26
N GLY A 447 9.07 -13.11 -8.23
CA GLY A 447 9.71 -11.81 -8.39
C GLY A 447 10.28 -11.53 -9.79
N ARG A 448 9.87 -12.30 -10.82
CA ARG A 448 10.31 -12.11 -12.21
C ARG A 448 9.52 -11.02 -12.92
N LYS A 449 10.12 -10.46 -13.97
CA LYS A 449 9.53 -9.38 -14.76
C LYS A 449 8.46 -9.91 -15.72
N LEU A 450 7.54 -9.04 -16.07
CA LEU A 450 6.39 -9.30 -16.89
C LEU A 450 6.33 -8.30 -18.05
N VAL A 451 5.68 -8.70 -19.14
CA VAL A 451 5.30 -7.75 -20.20
C VAL A 451 4.17 -6.84 -19.71
N THR A 452 3.12 -7.45 -19.17
CA THR A 452 1.93 -6.80 -18.62
C THR A 452 1.59 -7.35 -17.24
N ASN A 453 0.79 -6.60 -16.48
CA ASN A 453 0.26 -6.97 -15.18
C ASN A 453 -1.10 -6.26 -15.00
N ARG A 454 -1.84 -6.59 -13.94
CA ARG A 454 -3.03 -5.84 -13.56
C ARG A 454 -2.70 -4.37 -13.33
N TRP A 455 -3.51 -3.47 -13.92
CA TRP A 455 -3.21 -2.03 -13.92
C TRP A 455 -3.30 -1.42 -12.52
N ALA A 456 -4.29 -1.83 -11.72
CA ALA A 456 -4.48 -1.33 -10.35
C ALA A 456 -3.28 -1.69 -9.44
N GLN A 457 -2.71 -2.87 -9.62
CA GLN A 457 -1.58 -3.35 -8.82
C GLN A 457 -0.23 -2.81 -9.29
N GLN A 458 -0.12 -2.27 -10.52
CA GLN A 458 1.16 -1.71 -10.98
C GLN A 458 1.58 -0.43 -10.28
N ASN A 459 0.65 0.39 -9.75
CA ASN A 459 0.90 1.63 -8.99
C ASN A 459 1.99 2.60 -9.53
N ASP A 460 2.48 2.38 -10.75
CA ASP A 460 3.45 3.20 -11.45
C ASP A 460 2.70 4.00 -12.52
N PRO A 461 2.52 5.32 -12.33
CA PRO A 461 1.79 6.15 -13.27
C PRO A 461 2.59 6.51 -14.53
N TYR A 462 3.88 6.15 -14.60
CA TYR A 462 4.78 6.56 -15.68
C TYR A 462 5.01 5.47 -16.72
N VAL A 463 4.79 4.20 -16.38
CA VAL A 463 4.76 3.12 -17.37
C VAL A 463 3.48 3.21 -18.20
N ASN A 464 3.58 3.15 -19.52
CA ASN A 464 2.40 3.16 -20.39
C ASN A 464 1.74 1.76 -20.43
N MET A 465 0.91 1.47 -19.43
CA MET A 465 0.14 0.22 -19.34
C MET A 465 -0.83 0.03 -20.53
N PRO A 466 -1.57 1.06 -21.00
CA PRO A 466 -2.38 0.94 -22.21
C PRO A 466 -1.61 0.45 -23.43
N GLN A 467 -0.40 0.94 -23.68
CA GLN A 467 0.43 0.47 -24.80
C GLN A 467 0.95 -0.95 -24.56
N ARG A 468 1.39 -1.26 -23.34
CA ARG A 468 1.90 -2.61 -23.02
C ARG A 468 0.86 -3.70 -23.25
N ASP A 469 -0.40 -3.42 -22.95
CA ASP A 469 -1.49 -4.35 -23.23
C ASP A 469 -1.73 -4.51 -24.74
N ILE A 470 -1.57 -3.45 -25.54
CA ILE A 470 -1.62 -3.53 -27.01
C ILE A 470 -0.47 -4.42 -27.50
N ASP A 471 0.74 -4.17 -27.03
CA ASP A 471 1.93 -4.91 -27.45
C ASP A 471 1.83 -6.40 -27.05
N ALA A 472 1.36 -6.70 -25.84
CA ALA A 472 1.07 -8.06 -25.39
C ALA A 472 0.00 -8.73 -26.26
N THR A 473 -1.04 -7.97 -26.65
CA THR A 473 -2.10 -8.44 -27.56
C THR A 473 -1.55 -8.79 -28.93
N ILE A 474 -0.68 -7.96 -29.50
CA ILE A 474 -0.05 -8.23 -30.80
C ILE A 474 0.86 -9.45 -30.72
N MET A 475 1.69 -9.55 -29.67
CA MET A 475 2.56 -10.70 -29.46
C MET A 475 1.77 -12.02 -29.39
N LEU A 476 0.67 -12.05 -28.63
CA LEU A 476 -0.14 -13.25 -28.42
C LEU A 476 -1.08 -13.56 -29.59
N TYR A 477 -1.77 -12.56 -30.12
CA TYR A 477 -2.95 -12.77 -30.96
C TYR A 477 -2.82 -12.19 -32.38
N GLY A 478 -1.83 -11.34 -32.65
CA GLY A 478 -1.66 -10.66 -33.93
C GLY A 478 -1.40 -11.60 -35.12
N ASN A 479 -1.68 -11.16 -36.34
CA ASN A 479 -1.31 -11.91 -37.55
C ASN A 479 -0.02 -11.40 -38.22
N ASN A 480 0.53 -10.27 -37.77
CA ASN A 480 1.78 -9.71 -38.29
C ASN A 480 3.00 -10.31 -37.57
N SER A 481 3.70 -11.22 -38.27
CA SER A 481 4.87 -11.91 -37.71
C SER A 481 6.09 -11.02 -37.53
N ALA A 482 6.24 -9.95 -38.34
CA ALA A 482 7.37 -9.03 -38.23
C ALA A 482 7.22 -8.15 -36.98
N GLU A 483 6.05 -7.56 -36.79
CA GLU A 483 5.73 -6.76 -35.60
C GLU A 483 5.84 -7.59 -34.32
N ARG A 484 5.28 -8.81 -34.30
CA ARG A 484 5.42 -9.73 -33.16
C ARG A 484 6.88 -9.95 -32.80
N ARG A 485 7.74 -10.24 -33.78
CA ARG A 485 9.16 -10.49 -33.54
C ARG A 485 9.85 -9.27 -32.96
N GLU A 486 9.55 -8.08 -33.49
CA GLU A 486 10.08 -6.83 -32.98
C GLU A 486 9.67 -6.57 -31.53
N LEU A 487 8.40 -6.80 -31.19
CA LEU A 487 7.89 -6.65 -29.82
C LEU A 487 8.48 -7.68 -28.84
N LEU A 488 8.55 -8.96 -29.22
CA LEU A 488 9.20 -10.00 -28.40
C LEU A 488 10.64 -9.62 -28.08
N LYS A 489 11.34 -9.00 -29.03
CA LYS A 489 12.71 -8.49 -28.87
C LYS A 489 12.77 -7.23 -28.03
N SER A 490 11.92 -6.24 -28.26
CA SER A 490 11.95 -4.94 -27.56
C SER A 490 11.66 -5.10 -26.07
N TYR A 491 10.75 -6.00 -25.71
CA TYR A 491 10.46 -6.39 -24.33
C TYR A 491 11.42 -7.45 -23.78
N ASN A 492 12.34 -7.97 -24.59
CA ASN A 492 13.26 -9.05 -24.24
C ASN A 492 12.53 -10.27 -23.64
N VAL A 493 11.38 -10.63 -24.22
CA VAL A 493 10.54 -11.73 -23.74
C VAL A 493 11.35 -13.02 -23.79
N SER A 494 11.44 -13.68 -22.64
CA SER A 494 12.26 -14.88 -22.47
C SER A 494 11.40 -16.13 -22.31
N TYR A 495 10.19 -15.98 -21.76
CA TYR A 495 9.27 -17.09 -21.56
C TYR A 495 7.82 -16.71 -21.85
N LEU A 496 7.04 -17.70 -22.28
CA LEU A 496 5.58 -17.67 -22.30
C LEU A 496 5.06 -18.72 -21.33
N TYR A 497 4.14 -18.33 -20.44
CA TYR A 497 3.50 -19.27 -19.50
C TYR A 497 2.03 -19.42 -19.80
N TRP A 498 1.58 -20.67 -19.91
CA TRP A 498 0.18 -21.05 -20.07
C TRP A 498 -0.26 -22.05 -19.01
N ASP A 499 -1.50 -21.91 -18.55
CA ASP A 499 -2.22 -22.95 -17.82
C ASP A 499 -3.71 -22.98 -18.18
N VAL A 500 -4.40 -24.00 -17.67
CA VAL A 500 -5.84 -24.21 -17.87
C VAL A 500 -6.72 -23.05 -17.40
N ASN A 501 -6.22 -22.12 -16.58
CA ASN A 501 -6.97 -20.94 -16.14
C ASN A 501 -6.87 -19.78 -17.13
N TRP A 502 -6.04 -19.83 -18.18
CA TRP A 502 -5.84 -18.72 -19.13
C TRP A 502 -7.16 -18.04 -19.50
N ILE A 503 -8.11 -18.79 -20.07
CA ILE A 503 -9.40 -18.25 -20.51
C ILE A 503 -10.25 -17.83 -19.31
N PHE A 504 -10.24 -18.57 -18.20
CA PHE A 504 -11.06 -18.26 -17.02
C PHE A 504 -10.60 -17.02 -16.25
N THR A 505 -9.32 -16.66 -16.40
CA THR A 505 -8.77 -15.40 -15.88
C THR A 505 -9.13 -14.19 -16.75
N GLU A 506 -9.40 -14.39 -18.03
CA GLU A 506 -9.78 -13.29 -18.95
C GLU A 506 -11.31 -13.16 -19.09
N TYR A 507 -12.05 -14.28 -19.06
CA TYR A 507 -13.51 -14.30 -19.15
C TYR A 507 -14.13 -15.31 -18.21
N GLN A 508 -15.27 -14.93 -17.64
CA GLN A 508 -16.06 -15.77 -16.77
C GLN A 508 -17.45 -16.02 -17.37
N ARG A 509 -18.09 -17.09 -16.94
CA ARG A 509 -19.48 -17.39 -17.31
C ARG A 509 -20.41 -16.96 -16.19
N THR A 510 -21.45 -16.20 -16.51
CA THR A 510 -22.53 -15.91 -15.56
C THR A 510 -23.30 -17.20 -15.24
N PRO A 511 -24.08 -17.24 -14.15
CA PRO A 511 -24.99 -18.35 -13.89
C PRO A 511 -26.00 -18.65 -15.03
N ARG A 512 -26.22 -17.68 -15.93
CA ARG A 512 -27.07 -17.84 -17.12
C ARG A 512 -26.32 -18.36 -18.35
N GLY A 513 -25.01 -18.61 -18.22
CA GLY A 513 -24.14 -19.08 -19.30
C GLY A 513 -23.57 -17.98 -20.19
N GLU A 514 -23.83 -16.70 -19.90
CA GLU A 514 -23.30 -15.57 -20.67
C GLU A 514 -21.81 -15.40 -20.38
N ILE A 515 -21.01 -15.14 -21.41
CA ILE A 515 -19.58 -14.85 -21.25
C ILE A 515 -19.43 -13.36 -20.94
N TYR A 516 -18.71 -13.03 -19.87
CA TYR A 516 -18.39 -11.65 -19.52
C TYR A 516 -16.88 -11.49 -19.28
N PRO A 517 -16.30 -10.33 -19.65
CA PRO A 517 -14.90 -10.05 -19.40
C PRO A 517 -14.62 -9.94 -17.90
N PHE A 518 -13.61 -10.67 -17.43
CA PHE A 518 -13.04 -10.52 -16.09
C PHE A 518 -11.85 -9.56 -16.16
N ASP A 519 -10.64 -10.02 -16.48
CA ASP A 519 -9.47 -9.14 -16.68
C ASP A 519 -8.67 -9.48 -17.97
N PRO A 520 -9.31 -9.39 -19.16
CA PRO A 520 -8.59 -9.57 -20.42
C PRO A 520 -7.58 -8.44 -20.65
N LEU A 521 -6.73 -8.58 -21.67
CA LEU A 521 -5.96 -7.44 -22.19
C LEU A 521 -6.92 -6.34 -22.68
N ILE A 522 -6.66 -5.10 -22.26
CA ILE A 522 -7.50 -3.93 -22.58
C ILE A 522 -6.63 -2.74 -22.96
N THR A 523 -7.20 -1.77 -23.65
CA THR A 523 -6.57 -0.46 -23.81
C THR A 523 -7.61 0.64 -23.88
N LEU A 524 -7.20 1.91 -23.76
CA LEU A 524 -8.10 3.04 -23.91
C LEU A 524 -8.57 3.15 -25.36
N ASP A 525 -9.85 3.45 -25.55
CA ASP A 525 -10.43 3.59 -26.88
C ASP A 525 -9.97 4.89 -27.56
N THR A 526 -8.90 4.78 -28.35
CA THR A 526 -8.33 5.87 -29.15
C THR A 526 -8.23 5.49 -30.63
N PRO A 527 -8.20 6.45 -31.56
CA PRO A 527 -8.00 6.17 -32.98
C PRO A 527 -6.70 5.40 -33.26
N SER A 528 -5.61 5.69 -32.53
CA SER A 528 -4.33 4.99 -32.70
C SER A 528 -4.43 3.53 -32.24
N ALA A 529 -5.01 3.27 -31.06
CA ALA A 529 -5.19 1.91 -30.55
C ALA A 529 -6.06 1.06 -31.48
N ARG A 530 -7.15 1.63 -32.03
CA ARG A 530 -7.97 0.97 -33.04
C ARG A 530 -7.17 0.63 -34.30
N ALA A 531 -6.35 1.56 -34.79
CA ALA A 531 -5.53 1.34 -35.98
C ALA A 531 -4.47 0.25 -35.77
N GLU A 532 -3.84 0.20 -34.60
CA GLU A 532 -2.88 -0.85 -34.21
C GLU A 532 -3.57 -2.22 -34.16
N PHE A 533 -4.75 -2.31 -33.56
CA PHE A 533 -5.53 -3.57 -33.55
C PHE A 533 -5.96 -4.01 -34.95
N TYR A 534 -6.49 -3.11 -35.78
CA TYR A 534 -6.90 -3.45 -37.14
C TYR A 534 -5.72 -3.89 -38.03
N SER A 535 -4.59 -3.17 -37.98
CA SER A 535 -3.40 -3.49 -38.78
C SER A 535 -2.76 -4.84 -38.42
N ASN A 536 -2.96 -5.31 -37.18
CA ASN A 536 -2.48 -6.60 -36.70
C ASN A 536 -3.55 -7.70 -36.68
N GLY A 537 -4.74 -7.46 -37.26
CA GLY A 537 -5.82 -8.43 -37.34
C GLY A 537 -6.43 -8.84 -35.99
N ILE A 538 -6.31 -8.00 -34.97
CA ILE A 538 -6.84 -8.24 -33.63
C ILE A 538 -8.35 -7.99 -33.63
N LYS A 539 -9.11 -8.95 -33.12
CA LYS A 539 -10.54 -8.78 -32.85
C LYS A 539 -10.76 -8.19 -31.48
N PHE A 540 -11.60 -7.17 -31.38
CA PHE A 540 -11.89 -6.49 -30.11
C PHE A 540 -13.34 -6.01 -30.04
N ALA A 541 -13.82 -5.75 -28.83
CA ALA A 541 -15.08 -5.08 -28.56
C ALA A 541 -14.81 -3.73 -27.88
N ASN A 542 -15.64 -2.73 -28.15
CA ASN A 542 -15.62 -1.48 -27.40
C ASN A 542 -16.61 -1.56 -26.24
N MET A 543 -16.22 -1.07 -25.07
CA MET A 543 -17.09 -1.06 -23.90
C MET A 543 -16.81 0.17 -23.03
N THR A 544 -17.85 0.71 -22.42
CA THR A 544 -17.72 1.69 -21.33
C THR A 544 -17.75 0.95 -19.99
N THR A 545 -16.63 0.88 -19.29
CA THR A 545 -16.57 0.15 -18.01
C THR A 545 -15.43 0.62 -17.10
N TRP A 546 -15.29 0.00 -15.94
CA TRP A 546 -14.18 0.21 -15.01
C TRP A 546 -12.93 -0.56 -15.47
N LEU A 547 -11.76 0.03 -15.24
CA LEU A 547 -10.47 -0.57 -15.60
C LEU A 547 -10.03 -1.67 -14.63
N ASP A 548 -10.37 -1.54 -13.35
CA ASP A 548 -10.20 -2.62 -12.38
C ASP A 548 -11.50 -3.44 -12.27
N PRO A 549 -11.50 -4.71 -12.69
CA PRO A 549 -12.70 -5.54 -12.62
C PRO A 549 -13.14 -5.87 -11.20
N ALA A 550 -12.27 -5.70 -10.20
CA ALA A 550 -12.59 -5.91 -8.79
C ALA A 550 -13.32 -4.70 -8.15
N ILE A 551 -13.26 -3.52 -8.77
CA ILE A 551 -13.76 -2.27 -8.19
C ILE A 551 -14.76 -1.61 -9.16
N LYS A 552 -16.05 -1.95 -9.00
CA LYS A 552 -17.15 -1.50 -9.87
C LYS A 552 -18.20 -0.72 -9.09
N PHE A 553 -17.88 0.52 -8.73
CA PHE A 553 -18.80 1.41 -8.00
C PHE A 553 -19.16 2.66 -8.81
N TRP A 554 -20.34 3.22 -8.53
CA TRP A 554 -20.85 4.43 -9.22
C TRP A 554 -19.95 5.65 -9.05
N TYR A 555 -19.16 5.69 -7.98
CA TYR A 555 -18.25 6.79 -7.66
C TYR A 555 -16.84 6.58 -8.23
N ILE A 556 -16.59 5.51 -8.98
CA ILE A 556 -15.31 5.23 -9.66
C ILE A 556 -15.49 5.52 -11.15
N ARG A 557 -14.50 6.14 -11.78
CA ARG A 557 -14.57 6.55 -13.18
C ARG A 557 -14.68 5.32 -14.10
N GLN A 558 -15.58 5.41 -15.07
CA GLN A 558 -15.64 4.50 -16.21
C GLN A 558 -14.89 5.08 -17.39
N TYR A 559 -14.29 4.21 -18.20
CA TYR A 559 -13.52 4.55 -19.37
C TYR A 559 -14.12 3.89 -20.60
N GLN A 560 -13.99 4.54 -21.75
CA GLN A 560 -14.17 3.88 -23.04
C GLN A 560 -12.92 3.06 -23.31
N ILE A 561 -13.08 1.74 -23.43
CA ILE A 561 -11.98 0.82 -23.61
C ILE A 561 -12.21 -0.13 -24.78
N LEU A 562 -11.11 -0.58 -25.37
CA LEU A 562 -11.08 -1.71 -26.28
C LEU A 562 -10.70 -2.95 -25.46
N ILE A 563 -11.54 -3.97 -25.53
CA ILE A 563 -11.33 -5.27 -24.89
C ILE A 563 -11.00 -6.27 -25.99
N VAL A 564 -9.87 -6.97 -25.87
CA VAL A 564 -9.55 -8.09 -26.77
C VAL A 564 -10.71 -9.08 -26.74
N SER A 565 -11.06 -9.70 -27.88
CA SER A 565 -12.17 -10.67 -27.96
C SER A 565 -11.67 -12.10 -27.77
N PRO A 566 -12.46 -13.01 -27.15
CA PRO A 566 -12.11 -14.43 -27.10
C PRO A 566 -12.11 -15.08 -28.49
N GLU A 567 -12.65 -14.42 -29.52
CA GLU A 567 -12.55 -14.87 -30.91
C GLU A 567 -11.12 -14.91 -31.46
N ASN A 568 -10.15 -14.31 -30.78
CA ASN A 568 -8.74 -14.45 -31.12
C ASN A 568 -8.16 -15.80 -30.65
N TYR A 569 -8.86 -16.54 -29.79
CA TYR A 569 -8.34 -17.77 -29.22
C TYR A 569 -8.43 -18.93 -30.20
N ARG A 570 -7.28 -19.50 -30.56
CA ARG A 570 -7.21 -20.68 -31.42
C ARG A 570 -7.82 -21.91 -30.75
N SER A 571 -7.45 -22.17 -29.49
CA SER A 571 -7.92 -23.34 -28.73
C SER A 571 -7.72 -23.12 -27.22
N PHE A 572 -8.28 -24.01 -26.39
CA PHE A 572 -8.07 -23.97 -24.94
C PHE A 572 -6.61 -24.19 -24.55
N ASP A 573 -5.94 -25.15 -25.19
CA ASP A 573 -4.55 -25.55 -24.89
C ASP A 573 -3.50 -24.62 -25.49
N ARG A 574 -3.90 -23.85 -26.52
CA ARG A 574 -3.07 -22.84 -27.16
C ARG A 574 -3.94 -21.65 -27.57
N PRO A 575 -4.26 -20.74 -26.64
CA PRO A 575 -5.14 -19.60 -26.89
C PRO A 575 -4.50 -18.51 -27.74
N TRP A 576 -3.20 -18.58 -28.03
CA TRP A 576 -2.50 -17.63 -28.91
C TRP A 576 -2.60 -18.01 -30.40
N ASN A 577 -2.25 -17.06 -31.26
CA ASN A 577 -2.18 -17.21 -32.71
C ASN A 577 -1.07 -18.21 -33.11
N GLU A 578 -1.32 -19.07 -34.11
CA GLU A 578 -0.38 -20.11 -34.54
C GLU A 578 0.99 -19.57 -34.99
N GLY A 579 1.06 -18.32 -35.47
CA GLY A 579 2.30 -17.67 -35.86
C GLY A 579 3.25 -17.41 -34.68
N LEU A 580 2.84 -17.64 -33.43
CA LEU A 580 3.72 -17.61 -32.26
C LEU A 580 4.43 -18.95 -32.01
N ASP A 581 3.86 -20.09 -32.47
CA ASP A 581 4.40 -21.43 -32.21
C ASP A 581 5.87 -21.62 -32.66
N PRO A 582 6.35 -21.07 -33.80
CA PRO A 582 7.76 -21.19 -34.21
C PRO A 582 8.77 -20.60 -33.23
N TYR A 583 8.32 -19.73 -32.32
CA TYR A 583 9.18 -19.08 -31.34
C TYR A 583 9.23 -19.84 -30.01
N LEU A 584 8.43 -20.90 -29.82
CA LEU A 584 8.21 -21.52 -28.51
C LEU A 584 8.86 -22.90 -28.42
N GLU A 585 9.68 -23.08 -27.38
CA GLU A 585 10.21 -24.39 -26.96
C GLU A 585 9.69 -24.74 -25.57
N GLU A 586 9.03 -25.88 -25.41
CA GLU A 586 8.62 -26.36 -24.09
C GLU A 586 9.86 -26.69 -23.25
N VAL A 587 10.01 -26.02 -22.10
CA VAL A 587 11.11 -26.25 -21.17
C VAL A 587 10.65 -26.83 -19.83
N TRP A 588 9.34 -26.70 -19.54
CA TRP A 588 8.71 -27.30 -18.37
C TRP A 588 7.22 -27.52 -18.64
N SER A 589 6.67 -28.60 -18.13
CA SER A 589 5.22 -28.84 -18.12
C SER A 589 4.80 -29.65 -16.90
N TYR A 590 3.52 -29.52 -16.54
CA TYR A 590 2.88 -30.29 -15.48
C TYR A 590 1.59 -30.90 -16.02
N SER A 591 1.38 -32.19 -15.74
CA SER A 591 0.23 -32.95 -16.25
C SER A 591 -0.48 -33.71 -15.14
N GLU A 592 -1.82 -33.76 -15.21
CA GLU A 592 -2.66 -34.58 -14.33
C GLU A 592 -3.56 -35.47 -15.18
N GLY A 593 -3.62 -36.76 -14.87
CA GLY A 593 -4.42 -37.71 -15.65
C GLY A 593 -4.03 -37.79 -17.15
N GLY A 594 -2.78 -37.47 -17.49
CA GLY A 594 -2.30 -37.42 -18.88
C GLY A 594 -2.66 -36.14 -19.65
N GLN A 595 -3.36 -35.19 -19.02
CA GLN A 595 -3.67 -33.88 -19.60
C GLN A 595 -2.69 -32.82 -19.08
N LYS A 596 -2.18 -31.97 -19.97
CA LYS A 596 -1.32 -30.84 -19.58
C LYS A 596 -2.16 -29.79 -18.87
N ILE A 597 -1.75 -29.43 -17.66
CA ILE A 597 -2.42 -28.43 -16.82
C ILE A 597 -1.70 -27.09 -16.90
N ALA A 598 -0.36 -27.11 -17.03
CA ALA A 598 0.47 -25.92 -17.15
C ALA A 598 1.71 -26.21 -17.99
N VAL A 599 2.18 -25.22 -18.73
CA VAL A 599 3.36 -25.31 -19.60
C VAL A 599 4.13 -23.98 -19.58
N LEU A 600 5.45 -24.08 -19.48
CA LEU A 600 6.36 -22.96 -19.66
C LEU A 600 7.13 -23.18 -20.97
N TYR A 601 7.04 -22.21 -21.85
CA TYR A 601 7.78 -22.17 -23.10
C TYR A 601 8.90 -21.14 -23.01
N LYS A 602 10.11 -21.51 -23.44
CA LYS A 602 11.19 -20.58 -23.71
C LYS A 602 10.99 -19.98 -25.09
N VAL A 603 11.24 -18.68 -25.21
CA VAL A 603 11.17 -17.96 -26.49
C VAL A 603 12.55 -18.03 -27.16
N LEU A 604 12.64 -18.80 -28.26
CA LEU A 604 13.92 -19.23 -28.86
C LEU A 604 14.60 -18.16 -29.73
N ASP A 605 13.80 -17.34 -30.41
CA ASP A 605 14.31 -16.49 -31.48
C ASP A 605 14.09 -15.01 -31.15
N LYS A 606 15.14 -14.36 -30.63
CA LYS A 606 15.23 -12.91 -30.47
C LYS A 606 15.89 -12.24 -31.70
N GLY A 607 16.17 -13.01 -32.77
CA GLY A 607 16.93 -12.62 -33.97
C GLY A 607 16.21 -12.94 -35.29
#